data_AF-A0A0K9P731-F1
#
_entry.id   AF-A0A0K9P731-F1
#
_cell.length_a   1.000
_cell.length_b   1.000
_cell.length_c   1.000
_cell.angle_alpha   90.00
_cell.angle_beta   90.00
_cell.angle_gamma   90.00
#
_symmetry.space_group_name_H-M   'P 1'
#
loop_
_entity.id
_entity.type
_entity.pdbx_description
1 polymer ?
#
loop_
_entity_poly.entity_id
_entity_poly.type
_entity_poly.pdbx_seq_one_letter_code
_entity_poly.pdbx_strand_id
1 'polypeptide(L)'
;MCRGDISAVDCQSCLNTSIQQIVQKCPNDKSPIIWEVDECLLRYSDENFFGKVTEDTMLIWNNNNATNLTIFNQKLEILVDGIIKRATYGPKQLSYQLLFVVNEISYLPFQTIYGLAQCTRDLSEDDCNNCLTDQLQYFPKKSLCTF
;
A
#
# COMPACT_ATOMS: atom_id res chain seq x y z
N MET A 1 5.44 3.03 11.27
CA MET A 1 4.62 1.84 10.94
C MET A 1 5.51 0.85 10.21
N CYS A 2 5.27 -0.45 10.35
CA CYS A 2 5.95 -1.50 9.59
C CYS A 2 4.95 -2.28 8.75
N ARG A 3 5.43 -3.01 7.74
CA ARG A 3 4.64 -3.95 6.95
C ARG A 3 4.09 -5.05 7.87
N GLY A 4 2.85 -5.46 7.67
CA GLY A 4 2.13 -6.30 8.63
C GLY A 4 2.62 -7.75 8.74
N ASP A 5 3.52 -8.20 7.86
CA ASP A 5 4.03 -9.56 7.75
C ASP A 5 5.49 -9.75 8.21
N ILE A 6 6.14 -8.71 8.72
CA ILE A 6 7.54 -8.79 9.19
C ILE A 6 7.64 -8.99 10.70
N SER A 7 8.78 -9.52 11.17
CA SER A 7 9.01 -9.73 12.59
C SER A 7 9.19 -8.41 13.35
N ALA A 8 9.01 -8.44 14.68
CA ALA A 8 9.28 -7.27 15.52
C ALA A 8 10.75 -6.81 15.43
N VAL A 9 11.68 -7.76 15.23
CA VAL A 9 13.11 -7.47 15.08
C VAL A 9 13.38 -6.76 13.76
N ASP A 10 12.80 -7.24 12.67
CA ASP A 10 12.96 -6.63 11.34
C ASP A 10 12.31 -5.25 11.29
N CYS A 11 11.12 -5.11 11.89
CA CYS A 11 10.45 -3.83 12.05
C CYS A 11 11.31 -2.82 12.82
N GLN A 12 11.88 -3.23 13.96
CA GLN A 12 12.76 -2.36 14.74
C GLN A 12 14.01 -1.96 13.95
N SER A 13 14.62 -2.91 13.23
CA SER A 13 15.77 -2.67 12.36
C SER A 13 15.46 -1.67 11.25
N CYS A 14 14.32 -1.83 10.57
CA CYS A 14 13.86 -0.93 9.51
C CYS A 14 13.62 0.49 10.04
N LEU A 15 12.94 0.63 11.19
CA LEU A 15 12.68 1.93 11.79
C LEU A 15 13.98 2.63 12.22
N ASN A 16 14.91 1.90 12.84
CA ASN A 16 16.22 2.46 13.22
C ASN A 16 16.99 2.97 12.00
N THR A 17 17.00 2.18 10.92
CA THR A 17 17.63 2.55 9.64
C THR A 17 16.97 3.80 9.06
N SER A 18 15.64 3.84 9.03
CA SER A 18 14.87 4.99 8.53
C SER A 18 15.19 6.27 9.31
N ILE A 19 15.28 6.20 10.64
CA ILE A 19 15.65 7.34 11.50
C ILE A 19 17.08 7.82 11.18
N GLN A 20 18.04 6.91 11.02
CA GLN A 20 19.41 7.30 10.67
C GLN A 20 19.49 7.98 9.30
N GLN A 21 18.77 7.45 8.30
CA GLN A 21 18.75 8.01 6.95
C GLN A 21 18.10 9.39 6.91
N ILE A 22 16.96 9.59 7.59
CA ILE A 22 16.26 10.87 7.55
C ILE A 22 17.05 11.98 8.25
N VAL A 23 17.71 11.69 9.37
CA VAL A 23 18.58 12.67 10.06
C VAL A 23 19.75 13.11 9.18
N GLN A 24 20.31 12.19 8.38
CA GLN A 24 21.40 12.50 7.45
C GLN A 24 20.93 13.28 6.22
N LYS A 25 19.77 12.92 5.65
CA LYS A 25 19.26 13.53 4.41
C LYS A 25 18.55 14.87 4.64
N CYS A 26 17.87 15.02 5.77
CA CYS A 26 17.04 16.18 6.11
C CYS A 26 17.45 16.77 7.47
N PRO A 27 18.71 17.24 7.63
CA PRO A 27 19.20 17.72 8.92
C PRO A 27 18.42 18.96 9.40
N ASN A 28 17.88 18.91 10.62
CA ASN A 28 17.07 19.97 11.25
C ASN A 28 15.78 20.32 10.51
N ASP A 29 15.37 19.53 9.51
CA ASP A 29 14.11 19.76 8.82
C ASP A 29 12.93 19.31 9.67
N LYS A 30 12.03 20.26 9.93
CA LYS A 30 10.79 20.05 10.69
C LYS A 30 9.57 19.94 9.79
N SER A 31 9.75 20.06 8.48
CA SER A 31 8.67 19.92 7.51
C SER A 31 8.02 18.55 7.63
N PRO A 32 6.74 18.42 7.24
CA PRO A 32 6.08 17.11 7.15
C PRO A 32 6.89 16.19 6.24
N ILE A 33 7.39 15.07 6.79
CA ILE A 33 8.12 14.08 6.01
C ILE A 33 7.43 12.72 6.16
N ILE A 34 7.21 12.09 5.02
CA ILE A 34 6.87 10.67 4.89
C ILE A 34 8.10 9.98 4.29
N TRP A 35 8.68 9.06 5.05
CA TRP A 35 9.88 8.32 4.69
C TRP A 35 9.58 6.83 4.69
N GLU A 36 9.55 6.24 3.50
CA GLU A 36 9.32 4.82 3.31
C GLU A 36 10.62 4.12 2.93
N VAL A 37 10.93 3.03 3.62
CA VAL A 37 12.06 2.15 3.30
C VAL A 37 11.54 0.73 3.34
N ASP A 38 11.41 0.08 2.16
CA ASP A 38 11.03 -1.30 1.88
C ASP A 38 9.86 -1.90 2.71
N GLU A 39 10.05 -2.01 4.02
CA GLU A 39 9.21 -2.71 4.97
C GLU A 39 8.65 -1.80 6.07
N CYS A 40 8.99 -0.51 6.08
CA CYS A 40 8.47 0.43 7.07
C CYS A 40 8.30 1.86 6.54
N LEU A 41 7.38 2.56 7.20
CA LEU A 41 7.01 3.94 6.96
C LEU A 41 7.26 4.75 8.24
N LEU A 42 8.09 5.78 8.16
CA LEU A 42 8.29 6.79 9.19
C LEU A 42 7.60 8.09 8.75
N ARG A 43 6.75 8.66 9.60
CA ARG A 43 6.10 9.94 9.35
C ARG A 43 6.22 10.83 10.57
N TYR A 44 6.66 12.08 10.37
CA TYR A 44 6.60 13.12 11.40
C TYR A 44 6.25 14.47 10.76
N SER A 45 5.68 15.35 11.57
CA SER A 45 5.30 16.70 11.19
C SER A 45 5.12 17.53 12.48
N ASP A 46 5.26 18.85 12.37
CA ASP A 46 4.82 19.81 13.38
C ASP A 46 3.30 20.05 13.36
N GLU A 47 2.63 19.65 12.28
CA GLU A 47 1.17 19.65 12.15
C GLU A 47 0.55 18.30 12.56
N ASN A 48 -0.67 18.35 13.11
CA ASN A 48 -1.41 17.12 13.42
C ASN A 48 -1.90 16.43 12.14
N PHE A 49 -1.40 15.22 11.90
CA PHE A 49 -1.77 14.36 10.76
C PHE A 49 -2.49 13.07 11.15
N PHE A 50 -2.68 12.79 12.45
CA PHE A 50 -3.33 11.55 12.88
C PHE A 50 -4.78 11.49 12.39
N GLY A 51 -5.15 10.38 11.76
CA GLY A 51 -6.47 10.15 11.20
C GLY A 51 -6.78 10.96 9.95
N LYS A 52 -5.76 11.55 9.30
CA LYS A 52 -5.93 12.31 8.06
C LYS A 52 -5.31 11.57 6.88
N VAL A 53 -6.15 11.32 5.86
CA VAL A 53 -5.68 10.84 4.56
C VAL A 53 -4.74 11.90 3.95
N THR A 54 -3.66 11.45 3.34
CA THR A 54 -2.69 12.30 2.65
C THR A 54 -2.79 12.02 1.16
N GLU A 55 -2.76 13.07 0.35
CA GLU A 55 -2.91 12.96 -1.11
C GLU A 55 -1.60 12.58 -1.82
N ASP A 56 -0.48 12.54 -1.08
CA ASP A 56 0.81 12.14 -1.60
C ASP A 56 0.78 10.68 -2.07
N THR A 57 1.10 10.49 -3.35
CA THR A 57 1.13 9.17 -3.98
C THR A 57 2.54 8.89 -4.53
N MET A 58 3.15 7.79 -4.10
CA MET A 58 4.37 7.24 -4.70
C MET A 58 4.01 6.02 -5.55
N LEU A 59 4.47 6.01 -6.81
CA LEU A 59 4.21 4.93 -7.77
C LEU A 59 5.53 4.30 -8.19
N ILE A 60 5.62 2.97 -8.05
CA ILE A 60 6.75 2.17 -8.53
C ILE A 60 6.20 1.21 -9.58
N TRP A 61 6.78 1.24 -10.77
CA TRP A 61 6.30 0.47 -11.92
C TRP A 61 7.23 -0.66 -12.29
N ASN A 62 6.64 -1.79 -12.68
CA ASN A 62 7.34 -2.83 -13.43
C ASN A 62 7.20 -2.53 -14.93
N ASN A 63 8.32 -2.37 -15.63
CA ASN A 63 8.33 -2.08 -17.07
C ASN A 63 8.18 -3.34 -17.95
N ASN A 64 8.03 -4.52 -17.35
CA ASN A 64 7.79 -5.75 -18.09
C ASN A 64 6.31 -5.91 -18.47
N ASN A 65 6.07 -6.44 -19.66
CA ASN A 65 4.71 -6.70 -20.14
C ASN A 65 4.17 -8.03 -19.62
N ALA A 66 2.88 -8.03 -19.25
CA ALA A 66 2.15 -9.27 -19.00
C ALA A 66 1.94 -10.04 -20.31
N THR A 67 2.01 -11.38 -20.25
CA THR A 67 1.86 -12.27 -21.42
C THR A 67 0.53 -12.08 -22.16
N ASN A 68 -0.55 -11.90 -21.41
CA ASN A 68 -1.92 -11.63 -21.85
C ASN A 68 -2.52 -10.51 -20.97
N LEU A 69 -2.42 -9.28 -21.45
CA LEU A 69 -2.81 -8.08 -20.71
C LEU A 69 -4.29 -8.09 -20.28
N THR A 70 -5.19 -8.61 -21.12
CA THR A 70 -6.63 -8.63 -20.84
C THR A 70 -6.95 -9.49 -19.63
N ILE A 71 -6.44 -10.72 -19.59
CA ILE A 71 -6.66 -11.62 -18.44
C ILE A 71 -5.94 -11.08 -17.21
N PHE A 72 -4.76 -10.47 -17.38
CA PHE A 72 -3.98 -9.92 -16.28
C PHE A 72 -4.76 -8.81 -15.57
N ASN A 73 -5.28 -7.85 -16.34
CA ASN A 73 -6.04 -6.72 -15.79
C ASN A 73 -7.33 -7.21 -15.09
N GLN A 74 -8.04 -8.18 -15.66
CA GLN A 74 -9.23 -8.78 -15.02
C GLN A 74 -8.88 -9.44 -13.69
N LYS A 75 -7.79 -10.22 -13.64
CA LYS A 75 -7.35 -10.90 -12.42
C LYS A 75 -6.82 -9.92 -11.38
N LEU A 76 -6.11 -8.89 -11.81
CA LEU A 76 -5.60 -7.82 -10.97
C LEU A 76 -6.75 -7.04 -10.31
N GLU A 77 -7.78 -6.67 -11.07
CA GLU A 77 -8.96 -5.96 -10.54
C GLU A 77 -9.65 -6.78 -9.44
N ILE A 78 -9.87 -8.08 -9.68
CA ILE A 78 -10.47 -9.00 -8.68
C ILE A 78 -9.59 -9.10 -7.43
N LEU A 79 -8.26 -9.25 -7.61
CA LEU A 79 -7.32 -9.37 -6.51
C LEU A 79 -7.33 -8.11 -5.66
N VAL A 80 -7.22 -6.94 -6.29
CA VAL A 80 -7.06 -5.65 -5.62
C VAL A 80 -8.33 -5.24 -4.91
N ASP A 81 -9.50 -5.36 -5.54
CA ASP A 81 -10.79 -5.16 -4.86
C ASP A 81 -10.91 -6.06 -3.61
N GLY A 82 -10.49 -7.32 -3.73
CA GLY A 82 -10.57 -8.30 -2.66
C GLY A 82 -9.63 -8.03 -1.48
N ILE A 83 -8.43 -7.51 -1.71
CA ILE A 83 -7.49 -7.14 -0.63
C ILE A 83 -7.86 -5.82 0.02
N ILE A 84 -8.36 -4.83 -0.75
CA ILE A 84 -8.82 -3.54 -0.21
C ILE A 84 -9.96 -3.78 0.77
N LYS A 85 -11.04 -4.45 0.32
CA LYS A 85 -12.20 -4.73 1.18
C LYS A 85 -11.83 -5.49 2.45
N ARG A 86 -10.91 -6.45 2.36
CA ARG A 86 -10.46 -7.23 3.52
C ARG A 86 -9.57 -6.40 4.45
N ALA A 87 -8.71 -5.54 3.94
CA ALA A 87 -7.87 -4.67 4.76
C ALA A 87 -8.73 -3.68 5.55
N THR A 88 -9.73 -3.10 4.88
CA THR A 88 -10.64 -2.13 5.46
C THR A 88 -11.63 -2.74 6.44
N TYR A 89 -12.46 -3.70 6.01
CA TYR A 89 -13.62 -4.14 6.79
C TYR A 89 -13.40 -5.47 7.52
N GLY A 90 -12.24 -6.10 7.29
CA GLY A 90 -11.99 -7.46 7.74
C GLY A 90 -12.92 -8.50 7.11
N PRO A 91 -12.82 -9.77 7.54
CA PRO A 91 -13.81 -10.80 7.22
C PRO A 91 -15.15 -10.44 7.85
N LYS A 92 -16.28 -10.83 7.21
CA LYS A 92 -17.64 -10.62 7.74
C LYS A 92 -17.89 -11.14 9.17
N GLN A 93 -16.99 -11.96 9.69
CA GLN A 93 -17.06 -12.58 11.02
C GLN A 93 -16.27 -11.79 12.08
N LEU A 94 -15.44 -10.83 11.67
CA LEU A 94 -14.69 -9.94 12.56
C LEU A 94 -15.36 -8.57 12.56
N SER A 95 -15.34 -7.90 13.70
CA SER A 95 -15.86 -6.53 13.87
C SER A 95 -14.73 -5.49 13.90
N TYR A 96 -13.60 -5.78 13.25
CA TYR A 96 -12.44 -4.91 13.24
C TYR A 96 -11.65 -4.99 11.92
N GLN A 97 -10.99 -3.88 11.58
CA GLN A 97 -10.14 -3.74 10.40
C GLN A 97 -8.90 -4.63 10.51
N LEU A 98 -8.53 -5.32 9.43
CA LEU A 98 -7.26 -6.04 9.40
C LEU A 98 -6.08 -5.08 9.22
N LEU A 99 -6.29 -3.95 8.54
CA LEU A 99 -5.31 -2.92 8.19
C LEU A 99 -4.13 -3.42 7.33
N PHE A 100 -3.97 -4.72 7.18
CA PHE A 100 -2.95 -5.36 6.37
C PHE A 100 -3.49 -6.66 5.80
N VAL A 101 -3.44 -6.80 4.47
CA VAL A 101 -3.85 -8.01 3.78
C VAL A 101 -2.90 -8.27 2.63
N VAL A 102 -2.42 -9.51 2.56
CA VAL A 102 -1.79 -10.08 1.37
C VAL A 102 -2.71 -11.12 0.77
N ASN A 103 -2.71 -11.22 -0.55
CA ASN A 103 -3.39 -12.30 -1.24
C ASN A 103 -2.75 -12.54 -2.60
N GLU A 104 -3.12 -13.66 -3.22
CA GLU A 104 -2.65 -14.02 -4.54
C GLU A 104 -3.81 -14.50 -5.43
N ILE A 105 -3.59 -14.46 -6.73
CA ILE A 105 -4.51 -15.05 -7.71
C ILE A 105 -3.72 -15.67 -8.87
N SER A 106 -4.13 -16.88 -9.26
CA SER A 106 -3.61 -17.52 -10.47
C SER A 106 -4.08 -16.76 -11.71
N TYR A 107 -3.11 -16.36 -12.54
CA TYR A 107 -3.32 -15.60 -13.75
C TYR A 107 -3.23 -16.50 -15.00
N LEU A 108 -2.15 -17.25 -15.12
CA LEU A 108 -1.91 -18.28 -16.14
C LEU A 108 -1.25 -19.51 -15.48
N PRO A 109 -1.14 -20.67 -16.16
CA PRO A 109 -0.36 -21.79 -15.65
C PRO A 109 1.05 -21.32 -15.26
N PHE A 110 1.44 -21.58 -14.02
CA PHE A 110 2.72 -21.17 -13.44
C PHE A 110 2.95 -19.65 -13.30
N GLN A 111 1.91 -18.83 -13.45
CA GLN A 111 1.98 -17.39 -13.22
C GLN A 111 0.93 -16.95 -12.22
N THR A 112 1.40 -16.31 -11.14
CA THR A 112 0.60 -15.83 -10.02
C THR A 112 0.80 -14.33 -9.88
N ILE A 113 -0.30 -13.61 -9.64
CA ILE A 113 -0.26 -12.20 -9.25
C ILE A 113 -0.37 -12.15 -7.74
N TYR A 114 0.57 -11.45 -7.09
CA TYR A 114 0.55 -11.18 -5.66
C TYR A 114 0.11 -9.73 -5.43
N GLY A 115 -0.64 -9.51 -4.37
CA GLY A 115 -1.16 -8.20 -4.00
C GLY A 115 -1.12 -7.98 -2.51
N LEU A 116 -0.87 -6.74 -2.12
CA LEU A 116 -0.78 -6.29 -0.73
C LEU A 116 -1.55 -4.97 -0.60
N ALA A 117 -2.36 -4.86 0.44
CA ALA A 117 -3.02 -3.63 0.85
C ALA A 117 -2.73 -3.37 2.33
N GLN A 118 -2.36 -2.13 2.65
CA GLN A 118 -2.05 -1.73 4.03
C GLN A 118 -2.54 -0.31 4.33
N CYS A 119 -3.17 -0.14 5.49
CA CYS A 119 -3.58 1.14 6.06
C CYS A 119 -2.81 1.44 7.34
N THR A 120 -2.61 2.72 7.66
CA THR A 120 -2.10 3.12 8.96
C THR A 120 -3.19 3.00 10.02
N ARG A 121 -2.79 2.70 11.27
CA ARG A 121 -3.71 2.41 12.38
C ARG A 121 -4.55 3.59 12.83
N ASP A 122 -4.18 4.79 12.45
CA ASP A 122 -4.86 6.03 12.82
C ASP A 122 -6.05 6.36 11.91
N LEU A 123 -6.20 5.68 10.77
CA LEU A 123 -7.33 5.90 9.85
C LEU A 123 -8.59 5.15 10.28
N SER A 124 -9.74 5.76 10.01
CA SER A 124 -11.05 5.11 10.11
C SER A 124 -11.23 4.07 8.98
N GLU A 125 -12.29 3.26 9.06
CA GLU A 125 -12.65 2.32 7.98
C GLU A 125 -12.87 3.06 6.66
N ASP A 126 -13.69 4.11 6.68
CA ASP A 126 -14.00 4.89 5.47
C ASP A 126 -12.75 5.56 4.90
N ASP A 127 -11.91 6.14 5.75
CA ASP A 127 -10.66 6.80 5.32
C ASP A 127 -9.65 5.80 4.74
N CYS A 128 -9.52 4.62 5.36
CA CYS A 128 -8.71 3.52 4.85
C CYS A 128 -9.22 3.04 3.49
N ASN A 129 -10.53 2.84 3.35
CA ASN A 129 -11.15 2.44 2.10
C ASN A 129 -10.86 3.46 0.99
N ASN A 130 -11.16 4.74 1.26
CA ASN A 130 -11.00 5.82 0.29
C ASN A 130 -9.56 5.92 -0.18
N CYS A 131 -8.61 5.96 0.77
CA CYS A 131 -7.17 6.01 0.49
C CYS A 131 -6.73 4.87 -0.45
N LEU A 132 -7.17 3.64 -0.18
CA LEU A 132 -6.81 2.48 -0.99
C LEU A 132 -7.53 2.46 -2.35
N THR A 133 -8.80 2.87 -2.42
CA THR A 133 -9.55 2.90 -3.68
C THR A 133 -9.10 4.01 -4.62
N ASP A 134 -8.62 5.13 -4.09
CA ASP A 134 -8.09 6.23 -4.90
C ASP A 134 -6.88 5.79 -5.72
N GLN A 135 -6.08 4.84 -5.20
CA GLN A 135 -4.94 4.28 -5.91
C GLN A 135 -5.33 3.55 -7.20
N LEU A 136 -6.58 3.06 -7.30
CA LEU A 136 -7.08 2.38 -8.49
C LEU A 136 -7.14 3.30 -9.72
N GLN A 137 -7.08 4.63 -9.54
CA GLN A 137 -7.02 5.57 -10.66
C GLN A 137 -5.72 5.44 -11.47
N TYR A 138 -4.64 5.02 -10.83
CA TYR A 138 -3.34 4.86 -11.46
C TYR A 138 -3.16 3.49 -12.11
N PHE A 139 -4.00 2.52 -11.75
CA PHE A 139 -3.94 1.20 -12.35
C PHE A 139 -4.26 1.33 -13.85
N PRO A 140 -3.61 0.55 -14.72
CA PRO A 140 -3.89 0.60 -16.16
C PRO A 140 -5.35 0.19 -16.42
N LYS A 141 -6.25 1.19 -16.43
CA LYS A 141 -7.66 1.02 -16.75
C LYS A 141 -7.75 0.80 -18.25
N LYS A 142 -8.54 -0.23 -18.63
CA LYS A 142 -9.11 -0.49 -19.97
C LYS A 142 -8.28 -0.01 -21.17
N SER A 143 -7.83 -0.97 -21.97
CA SER A 143 -7.56 -0.83 -23.40
C SER A 143 -8.11 0.46 -24.02
N LEU A 144 -7.25 1.47 -24.17
CA LEU A 144 -7.46 2.60 -25.06
C LEU A 144 -6.62 2.33 -26.31
N CYS A 145 -7.14 1.45 -27.17
CA CYS A 145 -7.11 1.81 -28.58
C CYS A 145 -7.99 3.05 -28.70
N THR A 146 -7.39 4.19 -29.01
CA THR A 146 -8.08 5.34 -29.57
C THR A 146 -7.29 5.74 -30.81
N PHE A 147 -8.02 5.92 -31.91
CA PHE A 147 -7.57 5.94 -33.32
C PHE A 147 -6.27 6.67 -33.64
#